data_AF-A0A832MIX9-F1
#
_entry.id   AF-A0A832MIX9-F1
#
_cell.length_a   1.000
_cell.length_b   1.000
_cell.length_c   1.000
_cell.angle_alpha   90.00
_cell.angle_beta   90.00
_cell.angle_gamma   90.00
#
_symmetry.space_group_name_H-M   'P 1'
#
loop_
_entity.id
_entity.type
_entity.pdbx_description
1 polymer ?
#
loop_
_entity_poly.entity_id
_entity_poly.type
_entity_poly.pdbx_seq_one_letter_code
_entity_poly.pdbx_strand_id
1 'polypeptide(L)'
;MIQDPTARGEALARFFASLEASLFAHLEESGLLPAGEAAAAHARREWECLALYACVRGLVAAGGFNRETAAAVDALHAAVLASWRATDSAGEPLAARSARVAERYAEYGAIGAEGGAAGAASVARRLGEAWARHAAGPGASDDLVELAGALHEALAEGAAEAVRRGTAP
;
A
#
# COMPACT_ATOMS: atom_id res chain seq x y z
N MET A 1 -21.27 -3.27 12.58
CA MET A 1 -21.31 -4.38 11.62
C MET A 1 -21.31 -3.87 10.19
N ILE A 2 -20.21 -4.05 9.45
CA ILE A 2 -20.20 -3.88 7.99
C ILE A 2 -20.18 -5.28 7.35
N GLN A 3 -21.37 -5.87 7.18
CA GLN A 3 -21.51 -7.09 6.37
C GLN A 3 -21.33 -6.81 4.88
N ASP A 4 -21.58 -5.56 4.48
CA ASP A 4 -21.46 -5.12 3.10
C ASP A 4 -19.98 -5.00 2.67
N PRO A 5 -19.50 -5.81 1.73
CA PRO A 5 -18.15 -5.71 1.18
C PRO A 5 -17.82 -4.31 0.65
N THR A 6 -18.81 -3.59 0.08
CA THR A 6 -18.60 -2.25 -0.47
C THR A 6 -18.25 -1.26 0.64
N ALA A 7 -19.07 -1.17 1.68
CA ALA A 7 -18.78 -0.32 2.83
C ALA A 7 -17.46 -0.67 3.54
N ARG A 8 -17.03 -1.94 3.50
CA ARG A 8 -15.71 -2.36 4.02
C ARG A 8 -14.57 -1.80 3.18
N GLY A 9 -14.65 -1.92 1.86
CA GLY A 9 -13.66 -1.35 0.94
C GLY A 9 -13.56 0.17 1.07
N GLU A 10 -14.70 0.87 1.16
CA GLU A 10 -14.74 2.31 1.37
C GLU A 10 -14.14 2.76 2.72
N ALA A 11 -14.41 2.00 3.79
CA ALA A 11 -13.82 2.29 5.10
C ALA A 11 -12.28 2.18 5.05
N LEU A 12 -11.76 1.20 4.32
CA LEU A 12 -10.33 1.04 4.17
C LEU A 12 -9.72 2.09 3.23
N ALA A 13 -10.46 2.55 2.21
CA ALA A 13 -10.04 3.69 1.40
C ALA A 13 -9.88 4.97 2.24
N ARG A 14 -10.77 5.19 3.22
CA ARG A 14 -10.63 6.30 4.18
C ARG A 14 -9.42 6.12 5.09
N PHE A 15 -9.19 4.90 5.60
CA PHE A 15 -8.00 4.59 6.40
C PHE A 15 -6.71 4.86 5.62
N PHE A 16 -6.63 4.38 4.37
CA PHE A 16 -5.53 4.65 3.45
C PHE A 16 -5.31 6.16 3.31
N ALA A 17 -6.34 6.92 2.93
CA ALA A 17 -6.26 8.37 2.75
C ALA A 17 -5.84 9.12 4.02
N SER A 18 -6.21 8.63 5.21
CA SER A 18 -5.87 9.28 6.48
C SER A 18 -4.42 9.09 6.92
N LEU A 19 -3.76 8.00 6.55
CA LEU A 19 -2.44 7.65 7.06
C LEU A 19 -1.34 7.80 6.03
N GLU A 20 -1.64 7.52 4.76
CA GLU A 20 -0.63 7.38 3.72
C GLU A 20 0.22 8.65 3.55
N ALA A 21 -0.38 9.85 3.68
CA ALA A 21 0.33 11.13 3.71
C ALA A 21 1.28 11.27 4.90
N SER A 22 0.78 11.01 6.11
CA SER A 22 1.56 11.14 7.34
C SER A 22 2.74 10.17 7.39
N LEU A 23 2.56 8.92 6.94
CA LEU A 23 3.61 7.91 6.96
C LEU A 23 4.71 8.21 5.95
N PHE A 24 4.36 8.78 4.79
CA PHE A 24 5.38 9.26 3.87
C PHE A 24 6.17 10.45 4.41
N ALA A 25 5.52 11.37 5.13
CA ALA A 25 6.24 12.46 5.77
C ALA A 25 7.31 11.93 6.75
N HIS A 26 7.04 10.84 7.47
CA HIS A 26 8.04 10.18 8.32
C HIS A 26 9.19 9.56 7.49
N LEU A 27 8.89 8.98 6.33
CA LEU A 27 9.91 8.49 5.39
C LEU A 27 10.79 9.64 4.86
N GLU A 28 10.19 10.77 4.53
CA GLU A 28 10.91 11.95 4.04
C GLU A 28 11.77 12.57 5.15
N GLU A 29 11.24 12.70 6.37
CA GLU A 29 11.94 13.21 7.55
C GLU A 29 13.12 12.33 7.98
N SER A 30 13.10 11.03 7.65
CA SER A 30 14.22 10.13 7.92
C SER A 30 15.51 10.52 7.16
N GLY A 31 15.39 11.29 6.08
CA GLY A 31 16.52 11.67 5.22
C GLY A 31 17.10 10.52 4.39
N LEU A 32 16.44 9.36 4.37
CA LEU A 32 16.89 8.17 3.64
C LEU A 32 16.51 8.19 2.14
N LEU A 33 15.60 9.08 1.75
CA LEU A 33 15.18 9.27 0.35
C LEU A 33 16.14 10.20 -0.40
N PRO A 34 16.25 10.07 -1.74
CA PRO A 34 17.02 11.00 -2.53
C PRO A 34 16.47 12.43 -2.42
N ALA A 35 17.38 13.40 -2.31
CA ALA A 35 17.01 14.80 -2.17
C ALA A 35 16.40 15.39 -3.46
N GLY A 36 15.49 16.35 -3.29
CA GLY A 36 14.92 17.14 -4.37
C GLY A 36 13.44 16.85 -4.61
N GLU A 37 12.69 17.90 -4.98
CA GLU A 37 11.23 17.85 -5.12
C GLU A 37 10.75 16.78 -6.12
N ALA A 38 11.44 16.64 -7.25
CA ALA A 38 11.10 15.63 -8.24
C ALA A 38 11.32 14.19 -7.72
N ALA A 39 12.37 13.98 -6.93
CA ALA A 39 12.66 12.68 -6.31
C ALA A 39 11.65 12.36 -5.20
N ALA A 40 11.32 13.34 -4.36
CA ALA A 40 10.28 13.20 -3.33
C ALA A 40 8.91 12.89 -3.96
N ALA A 41 8.51 13.62 -5.01
CA ALA A 41 7.27 13.36 -5.75
C ALA A 41 7.26 11.97 -6.42
N HIS A 42 8.40 11.48 -6.88
CA HIS A 42 8.54 10.12 -7.39
C HIS A 42 8.39 9.06 -6.29
N ALA A 43 9.17 9.18 -5.20
CA ALA A 43 9.10 8.28 -4.06
C ALA A 43 7.70 8.21 -3.45
N ARG A 44 7.00 9.36 -3.41
CA ARG A 44 5.60 9.47 -2.98
C ARG A 44 4.67 8.58 -3.80
N ARG A 45 4.79 8.61 -5.13
CA ARG A 45 3.96 7.79 -6.03
C ARG A 45 4.24 6.30 -5.88
N GLU A 46 5.50 5.92 -5.66
CA GLU A 46 5.85 4.52 -5.37
C GLU A 46 5.33 4.08 -4.00
N TRP A 47 5.36 4.98 -3.00
CA TRP A 47 4.83 4.72 -1.65
C TRP A 47 3.33 4.47 -1.66
N GLU A 48 2.56 5.25 -2.41
CA GLU A 48 1.12 5.04 -2.56
C GLU A 48 0.80 3.63 -3.08
N CYS A 49 1.61 3.10 -4.01
CA CYS A 49 1.45 1.75 -4.53
C CYS A 49 1.69 0.69 -3.45
N LEU A 50 2.75 0.84 -2.66
CA LEU A 50 3.08 -0.07 -1.55
C LEU A 50 2.00 -0.03 -0.46
N ALA A 51 1.60 1.18 -0.03
CA ALA A 51 0.60 1.37 1.00
C ALA A 51 -0.79 0.83 0.59
N LEU A 52 -1.18 1.01 -0.68
CA LEU A 52 -2.43 0.44 -1.19
C LEU A 52 -2.36 -1.10 -1.24
N TYR A 53 -1.21 -1.66 -1.60
CA TYR A 53 -0.99 -3.11 -1.56
C TYR A 53 -1.05 -3.66 -0.12
N ALA A 54 -0.53 -2.92 0.87
CA ALA A 54 -0.66 -3.26 2.28
C ALA A 54 -2.13 -3.36 2.72
N CYS A 55 -2.98 -2.41 2.27
CA CYS A 55 -4.41 -2.43 2.54
C CYS A 55 -5.10 -3.68 1.95
N VAL A 56 -4.77 -4.03 0.71
CA VAL A 56 -5.29 -5.26 0.07
C VAL A 56 -4.84 -6.51 0.84
N ARG A 57 -3.57 -6.57 1.26
CA ARG A 57 -3.08 -7.65 2.12
C ARG A 57 -3.83 -7.73 3.45
N GLY A 58 -4.13 -6.59 4.07
CA GLY A 58 -4.91 -6.53 5.31
C GLY A 58 -6.34 -7.07 5.13
N LEU A 59 -7.01 -6.74 4.02
CA LEU A 59 -8.31 -7.30 3.65
C LEU A 59 -8.25 -8.82 3.52
N VAL A 60 -7.26 -9.33 2.79
CA VAL A 60 -7.08 -10.77 2.57
C VAL A 60 -6.73 -11.49 3.87
N ALA A 61 -5.92 -10.89 4.74
CA ALA A 61 -5.58 -11.46 6.04
C ALA A 61 -6.78 -11.52 7.00
N ALA A 62 -7.66 -10.52 6.96
CA ALA A 62 -8.84 -10.48 7.83
C ALA A 62 -10.02 -11.32 7.29
N GLY A 63 -10.24 -11.31 5.97
CA GLY A 63 -11.40 -11.93 5.33
C GLY A 63 -11.12 -13.27 4.64
N GLY A 64 -9.86 -13.61 4.37
CA GLY A 64 -9.48 -14.78 3.57
C GLY A 64 -9.76 -14.63 2.07
N PHE A 65 -9.47 -15.68 1.31
CA PHE A 65 -9.67 -15.71 -0.15
C PHE A 65 -11.08 -16.15 -0.51
N ASN A 66 -12.02 -15.19 -0.60
CA ASN A 66 -13.40 -15.45 -1.00
C ASN A 66 -13.99 -14.28 -1.80
N ARG A 67 -15.23 -14.45 -2.28
CA ARG A 67 -15.92 -13.45 -3.11
C ARG A 67 -16.19 -12.14 -2.37
N GLU A 68 -16.44 -12.18 -1.07
CA GLU A 68 -16.68 -10.97 -0.27
C GLU A 68 -15.40 -10.14 -0.13
N THR A 69 -14.26 -10.79 0.14
CA THR A 69 -12.97 -10.12 0.17
C THR A 69 -12.63 -9.52 -1.20
N ALA A 70 -12.89 -10.24 -2.29
CA ALA A 70 -12.69 -9.71 -3.64
C ALA A 70 -13.54 -8.45 -3.90
N ALA A 71 -14.83 -8.49 -3.56
CA ALA A 71 -15.72 -7.33 -3.69
C ALA A 71 -15.27 -6.14 -2.83
N ALA A 72 -14.73 -6.39 -1.64
CA ALA A 72 -14.18 -5.34 -0.79
C ALA A 72 -12.88 -4.73 -1.36
N VAL A 73 -12.03 -5.53 -2.01
CA VAL A 73 -10.85 -5.04 -2.74
C VAL A 73 -11.28 -4.17 -3.93
N ASP A 74 -12.27 -4.61 -4.70
CA ASP A 74 -12.81 -3.83 -5.83
C ASP A 74 -13.36 -2.48 -5.35
N ALA A 75 -14.12 -2.48 -4.24
CA ALA A 75 -14.65 -1.25 -3.65
C ALA A 75 -13.57 -0.31 -3.10
N LEU A 76 -12.51 -0.86 -2.47
CA LEU A 76 -11.33 -0.09 -2.05
C LEU A 76 -10.70 0.61 -3.26
N HIS A 77 -10.42 -0.12 -4.33
CA HIS A 77 -9.79 0.44 -5.54
C HIS A 77 -10.68 1.48 -6.20
N ALA A 78 -11.98 1.23 -6.31
CA ALA A 78 -12.94 2.19 -6.87
C ALA A 78 -12.94 3.51 -6.08
N ALA A 79 -12.96 3.44 -4.75
CA ALA A 79 -12.95 4.61 -3.89
C ALA A 79 -11.62 5.40 -3.97
N VAL A 80 -10.48 4.70 -3.98
CA VAL A 80 -9.16 5.34 -4.13
C VAL A 80 -9.02 6.01 -5.50
N LEU A 81 -9.44 5.34 -6.58
CA LEU A 81 -9.44 5.92 -7.93
C LEU A 81 -10.34 7.16 -8.03
N ALA A 82 -11.52 7.12 -7.39
CA ALA A 82 -12.43 8.26 -7.34
C ALA A 82 -11.79 9.44 -6.59
N SER A 83 -11.12 9.18 -5.47
CA SER A 83 -10.38 10.20 -4.72
C SER A 83 -9.26 10.81 -5.57
N TRP A 84 -8.45 9.98 -6.24
CA TRP A 84 -7.37 10.47 -7.10
C TRP A 84 -7.85 11.36 -8.24
N ARG A 85 -8.99 11.02 -8.86
CA ARG A 85 -9.65 11.87 -9.87
C ARG A 85 -10.11 13.20 -9.28
N ALA A 86 -10.66 13.19 -8.08
CA ALA A 86 -11.16 14.40 -7.44
C ALA A 86 -10.04 15.33 -6.99
N THR A 87 -8.89 14.78 -6.62
CA THR A 87 -7.76 15.56 -6.14
C THR A 87 -6.92 16.20 -7.24
N ASP A 88 -7.08 15.84 -8.51
CA ASP A 88 -6.37 16.34 -9.73
C ASP A 88 -5.28 17.44 -9.52
N SER A 89 -4.21 17.13 -8.78
CA SER A 89 -3.22 18.13 -8.31
C SER A 89 -1.77 17.78 -8.61
N ALA A 90 -1.49 16.73 -9.40
CA ALA A 90 -0.11 16.28 -9.62
C ALA A 90 0.30 16.07 -11.09
N GLY A 91 -0.50 16.53 -12.06
CA GLY A 91 -0.10 16.54 -13.47
C GLY A 91 0.13 15.18 -14.13
N GLU A 92 -0.06 14.06 -13.41
CA GLU A 92 0.03 12.71 -13.95
C GLU A 92 -1.35 12.21 -14.41
N PRO A 93 -1.49 11.76 -15.66
CA PRO A 93 -2.73 11.14 -16.13
C PRO A 93 -3.08 9.91 -15.28
N LEU A 94 -4.35 9.78 -14.88
CA LEU A 94 -4.85 8.64 -14.10
C LEU A 94 -4.47 7.29 -14.72
N ALA A 95 -4.47 7.20 -16.06
CA ALA A 95 -4.09 5.98 -16.77
C ALA A 95 -2.64 5.55 -16.47
N ALA A 96 -1.70 6.50 -16.39
CA ALA A 96 -0.31 6.23 -16.04
C ALA A 96 -0.18 5.76 -14.59
N ARG A 97 -0.92 6.41 -13.68
CA ARG A 97 -0.98 6.02 -12.27
C ARG A 97 -1.53 4.60 -12.09
N SER A 98 -2.64 4.27 -12.76
CA SER A 98 -3.22 2.93 -12.74
C SER A 98 -2.29 1.86 -13.32
N ALA A 99 -1.59 2.17 -14.40
CA ALA A 99 -0.61 1.26 -15.00
C ALA A 99 0.54 0.95 -14.04
N ARG A 100 1.05 1.98 -13.35
CA ARG A 100 2.07 1.81 -12.31
C ARG A 100 1.57 0.94 -11.15
N VAL A 101 0.38 1.19 -10.62
CA VAL A 101 -0.20 0.36 -9.56
C VAL A 101 -0.27 -1.11 -9.99
N ALA A 102 -0.73 -1.38 -11.22
CA ALA A 102 -0.80 -2.74 -11.74
C ALA A 102 0.58 -3.41 -11.85
N GLU A 103 1.59 -2.69 -12.34
CA GLU A 103 2.97 -3.18 -12.42
C GLU A 103 3.53 -3.53 -11.04
N ARG A 104 3.38 -2.62 -10.08
CA ARG A 104 3.85 -2.81 -8.70
C ARG A 104 3.10 -3.95 -8.00
N TYR A 105 1.80 -4.08 -8.23
CA TYR A 105 1.00 -5.19 -7.70
C TYR A 105 1.45 -6.55 -8.23
N ALA A 106 1.82 -6.63 -9.51
CA ALA A 106 2.35 -7.87 -10.07
C ALA A 106 3.66 -8.29 -9.38
N GLU A 107 4.58 -7.35 -9.17
CA GLU A 107 5.84 -7.59 -8.46
C GLU A 107 5.61 -7.97 -6.98
N TYR A 108 4.82 -7.17 -6.25
CA TYR A 108 4.55 -7.42 -4.84
C TYR A 108 3.75 -8.72 -4.62
N GLY A 109 2.83 -9.03 -5.53
CA GLY A 109 2.09 -10.29 -5.57
C GLY A 109 3.01 -11.49 -5.77
N ALA A 110 3.98 -11.41 -6.68
CA ALA A 110 4.98 -12.46 -6.87
C ALA A 110 5.84 -12.67 -5.61
N ILE A 111 6.29 -11.58 -4.98
CA ILE A 111 7.02 -11.63 -3.70
C ILE A 111 6.19 -12.34 -2.62
N GLY A 112 4.90 -12.00 -2.50
CA GLY A 112 3.99 -12.64 -1.55
C GLY A 112 3.76 -14.13 -1.84
N ALA A 113 3.61 -14.51 -3.12
CA ALA A 113 3.39 -15.89 -3.53
C ALA A 113 4.61 -16.80 -3.29
N GLU A 114 5.81 -16.27 -3.52
CA GLU A 114 7.08 -16.97 -3.26
C GLU A 114 7.42 -17.10 -1.78
N GLY A 115 6.75 -16.34 -0.91
CA GLY A 115 7.03 -16.27 0.53
C GLY A 115 6.91 -17.60 1.29
N GLY A 116 6.19 -18.59 0.75
CA GLY A 116 6.20 -20.00 1.18
C GLY A 116 6.33 -20.24 2.69
N ALA A 117 7.12 -21.25 3.08
CA ALA A 117 7.40 -21.58 4.49
C ALA A 117 8.47 -20.69 5.16
N ALA A 118 9.05 -19.72 4.44
CA ALA A 118 10.18 -18.89 4.89
C ALA A 118 9.77 -17.67 5.75
N GLY A 119 8.48 -17.41 5.93
CA GLY A 119 7.95 -16.54 6.99
C GLY A 119 7.72 -15.08 6.60
N ALA A 120 6.77 -14.45 7.31
CA ALA A 120 6.29 -13.07 7.08
C ALA A 120 7.41 -12.01 7.04
N ALA A 121 8.39 -12.14 7.94
CA ALA A 121 9.54 -11.23 8.00
C ALA A 121 10.36 -11.20 6.70
N SER A 122 10.48 -12.36 6.02
CA SER A 122 11.18 -12.44 4.73
C SER A 122 10.42 -11.71 3.62
N VAL A 123 9.08 -11.74 3.65
CA VAL A 123 8.20 -11.06 2.69
C VAL A 123 8.27 -9.55 2.89
N ALA A 124 8.21 -9.06 4.13
CA ALA A 124 8.27 -7.63 4.42
C ALA A 124 9.59 -7.00 4.00
N ARG A 125 10.72 -7.66 4.30
CA ARG A 125 12.04 -7.22 3.83
C ARG A 125 12.08 -7.13 2.31
N ARG A 126 11.60 -8.15 1.60
CA ARG A 126 11.58 -8.18 0.12
C ARG A 126 10.67 -7.12 -0.49
N LEU A 127 9.54 -6.81 0.15
CA LEU A 127 8.66 -5.71 -0.27
C LEU A 127 9.34 -4.36 -0.05
N GLY A 128 10.04 -4.19 1.08
CA GLY A 128 10.90 -3.02 1.35
C GLY A 128 11.98 -2.85 0.29
N GLU A 129 12.69 -3.93 -0.07
CA GLU A 129 13.71 -3.92 -1.14
C GLU A 129 13.12 -3.49 -2.48
N ALA A 130 11.96 -4.05 -2.84
CA ALA A 130 11.30 -3.73 -4.10
C ALA A 130 10.89 -2.26 -4.14
N TRP A 131 10.22 -1.76 -3.10
CA TRP A 131 9.84 -0.35 -3.03
C TRP A 131 11.04 0.59 -3.01
N ALA A 132 12.05 0.32 -2.19
CA ALA A 132 13.24 1.17 -2.06
C ALA A 132 13.99 1.28 -3.39
N ARG A 133 14.06 0.18 -4.16
CA ARG A 133 14.63 0.17 -5.52
C ARG A 133 13.88 1.10 -6.47
N HIS A 134 12.55 1.16 -6.39
CA HIS A 134 11.74 2.04 -7.22
C HIS A 134 11.78 3.50 -6.76
N ALA A 135 11.80 3.74 -5.45
CA ALA A 135 11.76 5.06 -4.85
C ALA A 135 13.13 5.77 -4.87
N ALA A 136 14.22 5.05 -4.63
CA ALA A 136 15.56 5.59 -4.44
C ALA A 136 16.61 5.03 -5.43
N GLY A 137 16.25 4.03 -6.24
CA GLY A 137 17.16 3.40 -7.20
C GLY A 137 17.95 2.22 -6.64
N PRO A 138 18.87 1.64 -7.42
CA PRO A 138 19.60 0.41 -7.08
C PRO A 138 20.61 0.55 -5.92
N GLY A 139 20.86 1.78 -5.44
CA GLY A 139 21.73 2.07 -4.31
C GLY A 139 20.99 2.46 -3.03
N ALA A 140 19.70 2.12 -2.92
CA ALA A 140 18.92 2.35 -1.71
C ALA A 140 19.60 1.72 -0.47
N SER A 141 19.59 2.42 0.66
CA SER A 141 20.18 1.92 1.89
C SER A 141 19.36 0.79 2.51
N ASP A 142 20.03 -0.09 3.25
CA ASP A 142 19.37 -1.14 4.03
C ASP A 142 18.39 -0.55 5.06
N ASP A 143 18.73 0.61 5.66
CA ASP A 143 17.83 1.32 6.58
C ASP A 143 16.50 1.72 5.92
N LEU A 144 16.54 2.15 4.65
CA LEU A 144 15.33 2.52 3.90
C LEU A 144 14.46 1.27 3.62
N VAL A 145 15.12 0.16 3.29
CA VAL A 145 14.47 -1.14 3.06
C VAL A 145 13.77 -1.61 4.33
N GLU A 146 14.46 -1.58 5.47
CA GLU A 146 13.90 -2.00 6.76
C GLU A 146 12.72 -1.11 7.17
N LEU A 147 12.88 0.21 7.08
CA LEU A 147 11.83 1.15 7.42
C LEU A 147 10.59 0.97 6.55
N ALA A 148 10.75 0.85 5.24
CA ALA A 148 9.64 0.64 4.32
C ALA A 148 8.92 -0.70 4.56
N GLY A 149 9.68 -1.76 4.80
CA GLY A 149 9.13 -3.08 5.15
C GLY A 149 8.31 -3.04 6.43
N ALA A 150 8.83 -2.40 7.49
CA ALA A 150 8.15 -2.25 8.77
C ALA A 150 6.86 -1.42 8.65
N LEU A 151 6.90 -0.30 7.93
CA LEU A 151 5.71 0.53 7.70
C LEU A 151 4.65 -0.23 6.88
N HIS A 152 5.07 -1.01 5.88
CA HIS A 152 4.17 -1.87 5.11
C HIS A 152 3.47 -2.91 6.00
N GLU A 153 4.19 -3.58 6.90
CA GLU A 153 3.59 -4.53 7.85
C GLU A 153 2.60 -3.84 8.79
N ALA A 154 3.01 -2.73 9.40
CA ALA A 154 2.15 -1.96 10.29
C ALA A 154 0.86 -1.50 9.59
N LEU A 155 0.95 -1.08 8.33
CA LEU A 155 -0.22 -0.73 7.52
C LEU A 155 -1.11 -1.94 7.23
N ALA A 156 -0.53 -3.09 6.88
CA ALA A 156 -1.29 -4.31 6.61
C ALA A 156 -2.01 -4.82 7.87
N GLU A 157 -1.36 -4.74 9.04
CA GLU A 157 -1.97 -5.07 10.33
C GLU A 157 -3.08 -4.10 10.72
N GLY A 158 -2.82 -2.79 10.59
CA GLY A 158 -3.81 -1.74 10.84
C GLY A 158 -5.03 -1.85 9.92
N ALA A 159 -4.81 -2.18 8.64
CA ALA A 159 -5.87 -2.45 7.68
C ALA A 159 -6.71 -3.68 8.08
N ALA A 160 -6.05 -4.77 8.45
CA ALA A 160 -6.73 -5.97 8.92
C ALA A 160 -7.55 -5.70 10.20
N GLU A 161 -7.02 -4.88 11.11
CA GLU A 161 -7.70 -4.49 12.34
C GLU A 161 -8.88 -3.55 12.10
N ALA A 162 -8.74 -2.58 11.19
CA ALA A 162 -9.83 -1.70 10.77
C ALA A 162 -11.01 -2.52 10.22
N VAL A 163 -10.71 -3.56 9.43
CA VAL A 163 -11.70 -4.52 8.93
C VAL A 163 -12.34 -5.29 10.09
N ARG A 164 -11.54 -5.88 11.00
CA ARG A 164 -12.05 -6.65 12.14
C ARG A 164 -12.93 -5.82 13.08
N ARG A 165 -12.56 -4.57 13.37
CA ARG A 165 -13.36 -3.66 14.22
C ARG A 165 -14.66 -3.22 13.55
N GLY A 166 -14.66 -3.04 12.23
CA GLY A 166 -15.89 -2.85 11.45
C GLY A 166 -16.84 -4.07 11.52
N THR A 167 -16.31 -5.25 11.86
CA THR A 167 -17.05 -6.52 11.98
C THR A 167 -17.39 -6.97 13.40
N ALA A 168 -17.00 -6.23 14.45
CA ALA A 168 -17.40 -6.57 15.82
C ALA A 168 -18.91 -6.32 16.05
N PRO A 169 -19.61 -7.20 16.78
CA PRO A 169 -21.05 -7.10 17.04
C PRO A 169 -21.43 -5.87 17.85
#